data_AF-A0A9X7PK05-F1
#
_entry.id   AF-A0A9X7PK05-F1
#
_cell.length_a   1.000
_cell.length_b   1.000
_cell.length_c   1.000
_cell.angle_alpha   90.00
_cell.angle_beta   90.00
_cell.angle_gamma   90.00
#
_symmetry.space_group_name_H-M   'P 1'
#
loop_
_entity.id
_entity.type
_entity.pdbx_description
1 polymer ?
#
loop_
_entity_poly.entity_id
_entity_poly.type
_entity_poly.pdbx_seq_one_letter_code
_entity_poly.pdbx_strand_id
1 'polypeptide(L)'
;IYRAPNKEMALQMFQQFESKWSSKYPREVQSWANELDVLLTFMDDPSSIRSVIYTTNAIERTIKEIRKRLKPMNSLSSLEAAEKVVYLTIQDFNEKWAGRKLRGFAEAQEALER
;
A
#
# COMPACT_ATOMS: atom_id res chain seq x y z
N ILE A 1 -0.29 -10.11 -11.77
CA ILE A 1 -0.21 -8.69 -12.16
C ILE A 1 0.94 -8.02 -11.43
N TYR A 2 0.81 -7.57 -10.17
CA TYR A 2 1.87 -6.81 -9.49
C TYR A 2 3.20 -7.54 -9.19
N ARG A 3 3.23 -8.87 -9.25
CA ARG A 3 4.46 -9.68 -9.12
C ARG A 3 5.11 -10.02 -10.46
N ALA A 4 4.61 -9.47 -11.56
CA ALA A 4 5.20 -9.71 -12.88
C ALA A 4 6.61 -9.09 -12.95
N PRO A 5 7.51 -9.66 -13.77
CA PRO A 5 8.89 -9.19 -13.89
C PRO A 5 8.99 -7.78 -14.52
N ASN A 6 8.10 -7.48 -15.47
CA ASN A 6 8.05 -6.21 -16.20
C ASN A 6 6.60 -5.80 -16.50
N LYS A 7 6.43 -4.58 -17.01
CA LYS A 7 5.12 -3.96 -17.28
C LYS A 7 4.36 -4.71 -18.37
N GLU A 8 5.03 -5.19 -19.41
CA GLU A 8 4.43 -5.95 -20.50
C GLU A 8 3.77 -7.24 -19.99
N MET A 9 4.49 -7.99 -19.15
CA MET A 9 3.96 -9.21 -18.53
C MET A 9 2.83 -8.88 -17.54
N ALA A 10 2.90 -7.76 -16.83
CA ALA A 10 1.82 -7.32 -15.95
C ALA A 10 0.53 -7.04 -16.72
N LEU A 11 0.63 -6.38 -17.88
CA LEU A 11 -0.49 -6.11 -18.80
C LEU A 11 -1.09 -7.41 -19.35
N GLN A 12 -0.26 -8.37 -19.78
CA GLN A 12 -0.74 -9.68 -20.20
C GLN A 12 -1.49 -10.43 -19.09
N MET A 13 -0.97 -10.38 -17.86
CA MET A 13 -1.67 -10.95 -16.70
C MET A 13 -2.98 -10.21 -16.40
N PHE A 14 -3.05 -8.89 -16.64
CA PHE A 14 -4.26 -8.11 -16.46
C PHE A 14 -5.34 -8.50 -17.47
N GLN A 15 -4.98 -8.69 -18.74
CA GLN A 15 -5.91 -9.15 -19.78
C GLN A 15 -6.53 -10.52 -19.42
N GLN A 16 -5.72 -11.45 -18.89
CA GLN A 16 -6.24 -12.73 -18.40
C GLN A 16 -7.18 -12.57 -17.20
N PHE A 17 -6.87 -11.64 -16.29
CA PHE A 17 -7.72 -11.31 -15.16
C PHE A 17 -9.06 -10.71 -15.63
N GLU A 18 -9.02 -9.74 -16.55
CA GLU A 18 -10.20 -9.10 -17.12
C GLU A 18 -11.12 -10.11 -17.82
N SER A 19 -10.56 -10.97 -18.67
CA SER A 19 -11.32 -12.02 -19.34
C SER A 19 -12.03 -12.95 -18.35
N LYS A 20 -11.37 -13.28 -17.24
CA LYS A 20 -11.92 -14.17 -16.21
C LYS A 20 -13.00 -13.52 -15.34
N TRP A 21 -12.85 -12.24 -15.01
CA TRP A 21 -13.65 -11.59 -13.96
C TRP A 21 -14.64 -10.54 -14.45
N SER A 22 -14.53 -10.07 -15.69
CA SER A 22 -15.42 -9.05 -16.28
C SER A 22 -16.90 -9.42 -16.19
N SER A 23 -17.25 -10.70 -16.35
CA SER A 23 -18.63 -11.18 -16.24
C SER A 23 -19.18 -11.07 -14.80
N LYS A 24 -18.35 -11.38 -13.79
CA LYS A 24 -18.79 -11.44 -12.39
C LYS A 24 -18.68 -10.08 -11.68
N TYR A 25 -17.66 -9.29 -12.00
CA TYR A 25 -17.34 -8.03 -11.36
C TYR A 25 -17.02 -6.93 -12.38
N PRO A 26 -17.97 -6.57 -13.26
CA PRO A 26 -17.70 -5.66 -14.37
C PRO A 26 -17.21 -4.28 -13.91
N ARG A 27 -17.80 -3.73 -12.84
CA ARG A 27 -17.42 -2.40 -12.31
C ARG A 27 -16.01 -2.38 -11.75
N GLU A 28 -15.64 -3.40 -10.97
CA GLU A 28 -14.31 -3.48 -10.37
C GLU A 28 -13.24 -3.64 -11.44
N VAL A 29 -13.48 -4.52 -12.42
CA VAL A 29 -12.55 -4.73 -13.54
C VAL A 29 -12.40 -3.46 -14.37
N GLN A 30 -13.49 -2.75 -14.66
CA GLN A 30 -13.44 -1.47 -15.39
C GLN A 30 -12.69 -0.38 -14.62
N SER A 31 -12.93 -0.25 -13.30
CA SER A 31 -12.19 0.68 -12.45
C SER A 31 -10.69 0.42 -12.52
N TRP A 32 -10.31 -0.85 -12.40
CA TRP A 32 -8.92 -1.27 -12.47
C TRP A 32 -8.29 -1.08 -13.84
N ALA A 33 -9.06 -1.26 -14.92
CA ALA A 33 -8.60 -1.00 -16.30
C ALA A 33 -8.35 0.49 -16.53
N ASN A 34 -9.23 1.37 -16.03
CA ASN A 34 -9.11 2.82 -16.16
C ASN A 34 -7.88 3.37 -15.42
N GLU A 35 -7.52 2.77 -14.27
CA GLU A 35 -6.39 3.20 -13.45
C GLU A 35 -5.12 2.36 -13.66
N LEU A 36 -5.12 1.43 -14.63
CA LEU A 36 -4.08 0.42 -14.75
C LEU A 36 -2.68 1.02 -14.92
N ASP A 37 -2.58 2.10 -15.68
CA ASP A 37 -1.31 2.81 -15.88
C ASP A 37 -0.76 3.37 -14.57
N VAL A 38 -1.62 3.98 -13.75
CA VAL A 38 -1.27 4.52 -12.44
C VAL A 38 -0.85 3.38 -11.51
N LEU A 39 -1.64 2.30 -11.48
CA LEU A 39 -1.41 1.13 -10.63
C LEU A 39 -0.11 0.39 -10.97
N LEU A 40 0.41 0.52 -12.19
CA LEU A 40 1.66 -0.11 -12.62
C LEU A 40 2.87 0.83 -12.60
N THR A 41 2.72 2.09 -12.21
CA THR A 41 3.83 3.09 -12.15
C THR A 41 5.00 2.59 -11.31
N PHE A 42 4.74 1.89 -10.20
CA PHE A 42 5.79 1.34 -9.33
C PHE A 42 6.68 0.30 -10.03
N MET A 43 6.31 -0.18 -11.23
CA MET A 43 7.15 -1.10 -11.99
C MET A 43 8.34 -0.42 -12.64
N ASP A 44 8.35 0.92 -12.71
CA ASP A 44 9.53 1.69 -13.14
C ASP A 44 10.60 1.73 -12.04
N ASP A 45 10.21 1.49 -10.78
CA ASP A 45 11.13 1.37 -9.66
C ASP A 45 11.92 0.04 -9.65
N PRO A 46 13.08 0.01 -8.96
CA PRO A 46 13.86 -1.20 -8.78
C PRO A 46 13.04 -2.36 -8.19
N SER A 47 13.20 -3.56 -8.76
CA SER A 47 12.46 -4.76 -8.35
C SER A 47 12.62 -5.10 -6.86
N SER A 48 13.74 -4.70 -6.25
CA SER A 48 14.04 -4.90 -4.83
C SER A 48 13.05 -4.17 -3.89
N ILE A 49 12.51 -3.02 -4.30
CA ILE A 49 11.59 -2.22 -3.46
C ILE A 49 10.11 -2.40 -3.80
N ARG A 50 9.77 -2.93 -4.99
CA ARG A 50 8.38 -3.09 -5.45
C ARG A 50 7.47 -3.79 -4.44
N SER A 51 7.99 -4.81 -3.75
CA SER A 51 7.23 -5.54 -2.72
C SER A 51 6.80 -4.70 -1.53
N VAL A 52 7.56 -3.65 -1.21
CA VAL A 52 7.19 -2.69 -0.17
C VAL A 52 6.07 -1.77 -0.65
N ILE A 53 6.04 -1.46 -1.95
CA ILE A 53 5.07 -0.54 -2.56
C ILE A 53 3.71 -1.22 -2.75
N TYR A 54 3.64 -2.39 -3.40
CA TYR A 54 2.35 -3.03 -3.71
C TYR A 54 1.71 -3.76 -2.53
N THR A 55 2.40 -3.88 -1.38
CA THR A 55 1.81 -4.53 -0.19
C THR A 55 1.20 -3.51 0.76
N THR A 56 -0.03 -3.80 1.19
CA THR A 56 -0.79 -2.97 2.14
C THR A 56 -0.44 -3.22 3.60
N ASN A 57 0.51 -4.13 3.88
CA ASN A 57 0.84 -4.61 5.23
C ASN A 57 1.15 -3.48 6.23
N ALA A 58 1.87 -2.43 5.80
CA ALA A 58 2.22 -1.31 6.67
C ALA A 58 1.00 -0.47 7.04
N ILE A 59 0.16 -0.16 6.05
CA ILE A 59 -1.07 0.63 6.23
C ILE A 59 -2.09 -0.18 7.06
N GLU A 60 -2.30 -1.46 6.73
CA GLU A 60 -3.20 -2.35 7.46
C GLU A 60 -2.78 -2.52 8.93
N ARG A 61 -1.48 -2.71 9.20
CA ARG A 61 -0.96 -2.79 10.56
C ARG A 61 -1.22 -1.48 11.32
N THR A 62 -0.99 -0.34 10.68
CA THR A 62 -1.22 0.99 11.29
C THR A 62 -2.70 1.17 11.64
N ILE A 63 -3.60 0.90 10.70
CA ILE A 63 -5.06 0.98 10.92
C ILE A 63 -5.51 0.02 12.01
N LYS A 64 -4.98 -1.21 12.03
CA LYS A 64 -5.31 -2.22 13.05
C LYS A 64 -4.95 -1.75 14.45
N GLU A 65 -3.77 -1.17 14.63
CA GLU A 65 -3.34 -0.67 15.94
C GLU A 65 -4.13 0.56 16.38
N ILE A 66 -4.47 1.48 15.46
CA ILE A 66 -5.37 2.61 15.75
C ILE A 66 -6.72 2.08 16.25
N ARG A 67 -7.34 1.13 15.51
CA ARG A 67 -8.62 0.51 15.92
C ARG A 67 -8.52 -0.19 17.26
N LYS A 68 -7.40 -0.86 17.55
CA LYS A 68 -7.15 -1.53 18.83
C LYS A 68 -7.10 -0.54 19.98
N ARG A 69 -6.44 0.62 19.82
CA ARG A 69 -6.36 1.68 20.84
C ARG A 69 -7.71 2.35 21.09
N LEU A 70 -8.53 2.50 20.05
CA LEU A 70 -9.88 3.08 20.16
C LEU A 70 -10.90 2.13 20.78
N LYS A 71 -10.75 0.80 20.58
CA LYS A 71 -11.72 -0.20 21.05
C LYS A 71 -12.13 -0.09 22.54
N PRO A 72 -11.22 0.08 23.51
CA PRO A 72 -11.60 0.20 24.92
C PRO A 72 -12.22 1.55 25.31
N MET A 73 -12.16 2.56 24.44
CA MET A 73 -12.58 3.93 24.79
C MET A 73 -14.10 4.10 24.76
N ASN A 74 -14.86 3.19 24.15
CA ASN A 74 -16.34 3.19 23.98
C ASN A 74 -16.92 4.42 23.26
N SER A 75 -16.64 5.63 23.73
CA SER A 75 -16.96 6.91 23.11
C SER A 75 -15.84 7.93 23.37
N LEU A 76 -15.71 8.90 22.46
CA LEU A 76 -14.79 10.02 22.61
C LEU A 76 -15.60 11.28 22.90
N SER A 77 -15.07 12.16 23.75
CA SER A 77 -15.77 13.36 24.22
C SER A 77 -15.87 14.46 23.17
N SER A 78 -14.99 14.47 22.17
CA SER A 78 -14.99 15.44 21.06
C SER A 78 -14.18 14.92 19.87
N LEU A 79 -14.24 15.64 18.75
CA LEU A 79 -13.42 15.34 17.56
C LEU A 79 -11.92 15.52 17.87
N GLU A 80 -11.55 16.54 18.62
CA GLU A 80 -10.17 16.83 19.02
C GLU A 80 -9.61 15.69 19.88
N ALA A 81 -10.44 15.05 20.72
CA ALA A 81 -10.03 13.86 21.47
C ALA A 81 -9.69 12.68 20.53
N ALA A 82 -10.46 12.50 19.45
CA ALA A 82 -10.19 11.48 18.43
C ALA A 82 -8.88 11.76 17.69
N GLU A 83 -8.69 13.00 17.24
CA GLU A 83 -7.49 13.46 16.56
C GLU A 83 -6.25 13.27 17.43
N LYS A 84 -6.33 13.60 18.72
CA LYS A 84 -5.22 13.43 19.66
C LYS A 84 -4.80 11.97 19.81
N VAL A 85 -5.75 11.03 19.85
CA VAL A 85 -5.44 9.59 19.92
C VAL A 85 -4.73 9.12 18.64
N VAL A 86 -5.20 9.54 17.47
CA VAL A 86 -4.55 9.21 16.20
C VAL A 86 -3.15 9.82 16.15
N TYR A 87 -3.02 11.11 16.45
CA TYR A 87 -1.74 11.83 16.46
C TYR A 87 -0.70 11.14 17.34
N LEU A 88 -1.03 10.86 18.61
CA LEU A 88 -0.11 10.22 19.54
C LEU A 88 0.27 8.79 19.09
N THR A 89 -0.66 8.08 18.43
CA THR A 89 -0.38 6.75 17.88
C THR A 89 0.59 6.82 16.70
N ILE A 90 0.43 7.80 15.82
CA ILE A 90 1.35 8.02 14.69
C ILE A 90 2.71 8.48 15.18
N GLN A 91 2.77 9.33 16.21
CA GLN A 91 4.02 9.76 16.82
C GLN A 91 4.82 8.57 17.39
N ASP A 92 4.16 7.66 18.12
CA ASP A 92 4.76 6.41 18.61
C ASP A 92 5.32 5.54 17.46
N PHE A 93 4.61 5.46 16.33
CA PHE A 93 5.13 4.76 15.15
C PHE A 93 6.34 5.44 14.52
N ASN A 94 6.33 6.77 14.40
CA ASN A 94 7.46 7.52 13.87
C ASN A 94 8.71 7.30 14.72
N GLU A 95 8.60 7.39 16.04
CA GLU A 95 9.71 7.13 16.96
C GLU A 95 10.21 5.69 16.83
N LYS A 96 9.30 4.71 16.82
CA LYS A 96 9.66 3.29 16.69
C LYS A 96 10.29 2.93 15.34
N TRP A 97 9.92 3.62 14.27
CA TRP A 97 10.39 3.33 12.91
C TRP A 97 11.49 4.27 12.44
N ALA A 98 11.89 5.27 13.22
CA ALA A 98 12.90 6.27 12.85
C ALA A 98 14.21 5.65 12.34
N GLY A 99 14.67 4.55 12.94
CA GLY A 99 15.90 3.86 12.54
C GLY A 99 15.71 2.71 11.54
N ARG A 100 14.48 2.45 11.09
CA ARG A 100 14.17 1.24 10.30
C ARG A 100 14.44 1.49 8.82
N LYS A 101 15.33 0.69 8.23
CA LYS A 101 15.48 0.58 6.78
C LYS A 101 14.51 -0.46 6.22
N LEU A 102 13.75 -0.08 5.19
CA LEU A 102 12.85 -1.00 4.50
C LEU A 102 13.66 -1.93 3.60
N ARG A 103 13.16 -3.16 3.43
CA ARG A 103 13.83 -4.18 2.61
C ARG A 103 13.98 -3.68 1.17
N GLY A 104 15.13 -3.96 0.56
CA GLY A 104 15.43 -3.60 -0.83
C GLY A 104 15.93 -2.18 -1.03
N PHE A 105 15.69 -1.25 -0.09
CA PHE A 105 16.13 0.15 -0.22
C PHE A 105 17.65 0.32 -0.17
N ALA A 106 18.38 -0.54 0.54
CA ALA A 106 19.84 -0.53 0.52
C ALA A 106 20.41 -0.95 -0.84
N GLU A 107 19.75 -1.90 -1.52
CA GLU A 107 20.14 -2.37 -2.86
C GLU A 107 19.72 -1.39 -3.96
N ALA A 108 18.60 -0.68 -3.75
CA ALA A 108 18.04 0.27 -4.71
C ALA A 108 18.65 1.68 -4.63
N GLN A 109 19.53 1.95 -3.65
CA GLN A 109 20.01 3.31 -3.37
C GLN A 109 20.60 4.00 -4.60
N GLU A 110 21.52 3.36 -5.31
CA GLU A 110 22.15 3.92 -6.51
C GLU A 110 21.16 4.14 -7.68
N ALA A 111 20.11 3.32 -7.76
CA ALA A 111 19.11 3.43 -8.80
C ALA A 111 18.08 4.54 -8.51
N LEU A 112 17.89 4.90 -7.24
CA LEU A 112 16.97 5.96 -6.79
C LEU A 112 17.63 7.35 -6.73
N GLU A 113 18.96 7.41 -6.67
CA GLU A 113 19.74 8.67 -6.62
C GLU A 113 20.11 9.23 -8.01
N ARG A 114 19.76 8.52 -9.09
CA ARG A 114 19.96 8.95 -10.49
C ARG A 114 18.74 9.68 -11.04
#